data_AF-A0A0R3UN44-F1
#
_entry.id   AF-A0A0R3UN44-F1
#
_cell.length_a   1.000
_cell.length_b   1.000
_cell.length_c   1.000
_cell.angle_alpha   90.00
_cell.angle_beta   90.00
_cell.angle_gamma   90.00
#
_symmetry.space_group_name_H-M   'P 1'
#
loop_
_entity.id
_entity.type
_entity.pdbx_description
1 polymer ?
#
loop_
_entity_poly.entity_id
_entity_poly.type
_entity_poly.pdbx_seq_one_letter_code
_entity_poly.pdbx_strand_id
1 'polypeptide(L)'
;MKELNRKMREAGTVRHEEKLKVGSEWPIFRVHHKRSRYICDLYFKRKVISKWKKQIFENLCCLLYNQGRDTNFGTSYVCRVTKSRLEEEKGMKCQNCGCRSCSGSSHL
;
A
#
# COMPACT_ATOMS: atom_id res chain seq x y z
N MET A 1 12.18 -10.04 6.90
CA MET A 1 11.82 -8.89 7.77
C MET A 1 12.95 -7.89 7.96
N LYS A 2 14.18 -8.31 8.34
CA LYS A 2 15.34 -7.39 8.45
C LYS A 2 15.57 -6.54 7.20
N GLU A 3 15.50 -7.18 6.03
CA GLU A 3 15.64 -6.50 4.74
C GLU A 3 14.54 -5.46 4.45
N LEU A 4 13.28 -5.73 4.80
CA LEU A 4 12.19 -4.76 4.63
C LEU A 4 12.33 -3.58 5.59
N ASN A 5 12.80 -3.83 6.82
CA ASN A 5 13.05 -2.77 7.79
C ASN A 5 14.22 -1.87 7.36
N ARG A 6 15.27 -2.44 6.77
CA ARG A 6 16.37 -1.68 6.15
C ARG A 6 15.85 -0.78 5.04
N LYS A 7 15.06 -1.34 4.11
CA LYS A 7 14.42 -0.60 3.01
C LYS A 7 13.49 0.52 3.49
N MET A 8 12.81 0.38 4.64
CA MET A 8 12.02 1.48 5.21
C MET A 8 12.90 2.65 5.66
N ARG A 9 14.04 2.37 6.29
CA ARG A 9 14.99 3.41 6.75
C ARG A 9 15.63 4.12 5.56
N GLU A 10 16.05 3.36 4.56
CA GLU A 10 16.59 3.89 3.31
C GLU A 10 15.54 4.77 2.61
N ALA A 11 14.30 4.30 2.46
CA ALA A 11 13.23 5.07 1.82
C ALA A 11 12.88 6.38 2.57
N GLY A 12 13.01 6.39 3.91
CA GLY A 12 12.76 7.59 4.72
C GLY A 12 13.90 8.62 4.73
N THR A 13 15.08 8.27 4.21
CA THR A 13 16.27 9.15 4.22
C THR A 13 16.63 9.70 2.84
N VAL A 14 15.90 9.31 1.79
CA VAL A 14 16.15 9.78 0.41
C VAL A 14 15.86 11.27 0.30
N ARG A 15 16.84 12.04 -0.19
CA ARG A 15 16.65 13.43 -0.59
C ARG A 15 15.99 13.47 -1.97
N HIS A 16 14.94 14.28 -2.12
CA HIS A 16 14.13 14.32 -3.34
C HIS A 16 14.57 15.49 -4.22
N GLU A 17 15.59 15.28 -5.06
CA GLU A 17 16.16 16.34 -5.88
C GLU A 17 15.31 16.66 -7.14
N GLU A 18 14.63 15.68 -7.75
CA GLU A 18 13.87 15.91 -9.01
C GLU A 18 12.56 15.10 -9.13
N LYS A 19 12.09 14.48 -8.04
CA LYS A 19 10.84 13.70 -8.06
C LYS A 19 9.66 14.62 -7.74
N LEU A 20 8.51 14.37 -8.39
CA LEU A 20 7.23 14.97 -8.00
C LEU A 20 7.06 14.85 -6.48
N LYS A 21 6.70 15.94 -5.80
CA LYS A 21 6.53 15.99 -4.33
C LYS A 21 5.62 14.89 -3.78
N VAL A 22 4.71 14.36 -4.60
CA VAL A 22 3.81 13.26 -4.24
C VAL A 22 4.45 11.87 -4.41
N GLY A 23 5.37 11.74 -5.38
CA GLY A 23 5.99 10.46 -5.75
C GLY A 23 7.21 10.09 -4.90
N SER A 24 7.72 11.05 -4.12
CA SER A 24 8.78 10.88 -3.11
C SER A 24 8.45 9.82 -2.08
N GLU A 25 7.21 9.80 -1.59
CA GLU A 25 6.75 8.93 -0.49
C GLU A 25 6.29 7.53 -0.95
N TRP A 26 6.02 7.35 -2.25
CA TRP A 26 5.58 6.05 -2.80
C TRP A 26 6.47 4.85 -2.44
N PRO A 27 7.82 4.96 -2.38
CA PRO A 27 8.69 3.88 -1.93
C PRO A 27 8.38 3.43 -0.50
N ILE A 28 8.04 4.36 0.41
CA ILE A 28 7.69 4.08 1.81
C ILE A 28 6.42 3.22 1.84
N PHE A 29 5.37 3.65 1.13
CA PHE A 29 4.11 2.90 1.02
C PHE A 29 4.32 1.51 0.40
N ARG A 30 5.22 1.39 -0.58
CA ARG A 30 5.53 0.11 -1.24
C ARG A 30 6.18 -0.88 -0.28
N VAL A 31 7.17 -0.44 0.50
CA VAL A 31 7.86 -1.31 1.45
C VAL A 31 6.93 -1.63 2.64
N HIS A 32 6.13 -0.66 3.07
CA HIS A 32 5.07 -0.87 4.07
C HIS A 32 4.09 -1.95 3.63
N HIS A 33 3.54 -1.87 2.41
CA HIS A 33 2.62 -2.88 1.87
C HIS A 33 3.25 -4.27 1.83
N LYS A 34 4.51 -4.39 1.37
CA LYS A 34 5.25 -5.67 1.35
C LYS A 34 5.39 -6.27 2.75
N ARG A 35 5.67 -5.42 3.75
CA ARG A 35 5.77 -5.84 5.15
C ARG A 35 4.43 -6.36 5.65
N SER A 36 3.35 -5.62 5.42
CA SER A 36 1.98 -6.01 5.82
C SER A 36 1.58 -7.35 5.19
N ARG A 37 1.79 -7.50 3.87
CA ARG A 37 1.42 -8.73 3.15
C ARG A 37 2.19 -9.94 3.64
N TYR A 38 3.51 -9.81 3.86
CA TYR A 38 4.32 -10.90 4.40
C TYR A 38 3.73 -11.44 5.70
N ILE A 39 3.31 -10.55 6.60
CA ILE A 39 2.84 -11.00 7.90
C ILE A 39 1.38 -11.49 7.84
N CYS A 40 0.54 -10.91 6.99
CA CYS A 40 -0.76 -11.50 6.65
C CYS A 40 -0.61 -12.94 6.12
N ASP A 41 0.36 -13.20 5.26
CA ASP A 41 0.62 -14.55 4.74
C ASP A 41 1.06 -15.52 5.84
N LEU A 42 1.88 -15.07 6.79
CA LEU A 42 2.27 -15.87 7.96
C LEU A 42 1.07 -16.24 8.84
N TYR A 43 0.08 -15.35 8.97
CA TYR A 43 -1.12 -15.56 9.77
C TYR A 43 -2.15 -16.44 9.04
N PHE A 44 -2.56 -16.05 7.83
CA PHE A 44 -3.67 -16.68 7.13
C PHE A 44 -3.28 -17.96 6.41
N LYS A 45 -2.12 -17.98 5.74
CA LYS A 45 -1.70 -19.15 4.95
C LYS A 45 -0.90 -20.14 5.78
N ARG A 46 0.14 -19.64 6.47
CA ARG A 46 1.07 -20.51 7.19
C ARG A 46 0.65 -20.80 8.63
N LYS A 47 -0.23 -19.98 9.22
CA LYS A 47 -0.71 -20.11 10.61
C LYS A 47 0.41 -20.21 11.66
N VAL A 48 1.58 -19.64 11.38
CA VAL A 48 2.78 -19.72 12.25
C VAL A 48 2.87 -18.59 13.27
N ILE A 49 1.98 -17.61 13.19
CA ILE A 49 1.91 -16.49 14.13
C ILE A 49 0.52 -16.41 14.76
N SER A 50 0.49 -16.11 16.05
CA SER A 50 -0.74 -16.05 16.83
C SER A 50 -1.46 -14.69 16.69
N LYS A 51 -2.75 -14.68 17.03
CA LYS A 51 -3.69 -13.56 16.89
C LYS A 51 -3.26 -12.27 17.63
N TRP A 52 -2.44 -12.33 18.67
CA TRP A 52 -1.95 -11.12 19.35
C TRP A 52 -1.00 -10.27 18.50
N LYS A 53 -0.31 -10.88 17.53
CA LYS A 53 0.46 -10.12 16.53
C LYS A 53 -0.43 -9.49 15.45
N LYS A 54 -1.73 -9.84 15.40
CA LYS A 54 -2.71 -9.35 14.39
C LYS A 54 -2.96 -7.86 14.45
N GLN A 55 -2.88 -7.25 15.64
CA GLN A 55 -3.05 -5.80 15.85
C GLN A 55 -2.10 -4.97 14.95
N ILE A 56 -0.93 -5.54 14.61
CA ILE A 56 0.09 -4.90 13.76
C ILE A 56 -0.32 -4.94 12.27
N PHE A 57 -1.25 -5.80 11.84
CA PHE A 57 -1.63 -5.99 10.42
C PHE A 57 -2.91 -5.26 10.01
N GLU A 58 -3.84 -5.05 10.95
CA GLU A 58 -5.14 -4.42 10.63
C GLU A 58 -4.97 -2.97 10.15
N ASN A 59 -3.92 -2.30 10.60
CA ASN A 59 -3.66 -0.90 10.24
C ASN A 59 -2.75 -0.71 9.02
N LEU A 60 -2.31 -1.81 8.39
CA LEU A 60 -1.06 -1.79 7.62
C LEU A 60 -1.25 -2.03 6.11
N CYS A 61 -2.41 -2.54 5.69
CA CYS A 61 -2.82 -2.48 4.29
C CYS A 61 -3.47 -1.10 4.05
N CYS A 62 -3.51 -0.62 2.82
CA CYS A 62 -4.15 0.65 2.41
C CYS A 62 -5.66 0.78 2.76
N LEU A 63 -6.21 -0.12 3.59
CA LEU A 63 -7.56 -0.14 4.14
C LEU A 63 -7.81 0.95 5.18
N LEU A 64 -6.79 1.39 5.94
CA LEU A 64 -6.96 2.47 6.93
C LEU A 64 -6.48 3.83 6.46
N TYR A 65 -5.59 3.90 5.48
CA TYR A 65 -4.93 5.17 5.13
C TYR A 65 -5.66 5.97 4.05
N ASN A 66 -6.90 5.63 3.73
CA ASN A 66 -7.69 6.30 2.69
C ASN A 66 -9.18 6.19 3.05
N GLN A 67 -9.55 6.80 4.16
CA GLN A 67 -10.95 7.11 4.46
C GLN A 67 -11.24 8.45 3.77
N GLY A 68 -12.47 8.68 3.28
CA GLY A 68 -12.81 9.83 2.41
C GLY A 68 -12.28 11.20 2.84
N ARG A 69 -11.92 11.36 4.13
CA ARG A 69 -11.17 12.49 4.70
C ARG A 69 -9.95 12.96 3.91
N ASP A 70 -9.22 12.06 3.25
CA ASP A 70 -8.00 12.40 2.52
C ASP A 70 -8.27 12.83 1.05
N THR A 71 -9.54 12.91 0.65
CA THR A 71 -9.97 13.31 -0.69
C THR A 71 -10.94 14.48 -0.62
N ASN A 72 -10.88 15.39 -1.59
CA ASN A 72 -11.72 16.59 -1.62
C ASN A 72 -13.24 16.30 -1.56
N PHE A 73 -13.67 15.13 -2.04
CA PHE A 73 -15.09 14.76 -2.15
C PHE A 73 -15.51 13.62 -1.24
N GLY A 74 -14.67 13.19 -0.29
CA GLY A 74 -15.03 12.06 0.57
C GLY A 74 -15.05 10.70 -0.15
N THR A 75 -14.53 10.62 -1.37
CA THR A 75 -14.64 9.45 -2.24
C THR A 75 -13.47 8.49 -2.08
N SER A 76 -13.63 7.25 -2.56
CA SER A 76 -12.53 6.28 -2.58
C SER A 76 -11.52 6.62 -3.66
N TYR A 77 -10.27 6.26 -3.43
CA TYR A 77 -9.21 6.42 -4.43
C TYR A 77 -9.47 5.55 -5.64
N VAL A 78 -9.16 6.06 -6.83
CA VAL A 78 -9.33 5.36 -8.11
C VAL A 78 -8.67 3.98 -8.15
N CYS A 79 -7.58 3.78 -7.40
CA CYS A 79 -6.94 2.48 -7.32
C CYS A 79 -7.82 1.40 -6.65
N ARG A 80 -8.87 1.78 -5.90
CA ARG A 80 -9.85 0.87 -5.32
C ARG A 80 -11.02 0.56 -6.28
N VAL A 81 -11.02 1.11 -7.48
CA VAL A 81 -11.97 0.74 -8.53
C VAL A 81 -11.48 -0.54 -9.22
N THR A 82 -12.40 -1.46 -9.50
CA THR A 82 -12.09 -2.67 -10.25
C THR A 82 -11.65 -2.31 -11.67
N LYS A 83 -10.64 -3.01 -12.19
CA LYS A 83 -10.14 -2.74 -13.56
C LYS A 83 -11.23 -2.84 -14.62
N SER A 84 -12.23 -3.70 -14.43
CA SER A 84 -13.39 -3.83 -15.33
C SER A 84 -14.24 -2.56 -15.46
N ARG A 85 -14.14 -1.63 -14.49
CA ARG A 85 -14.86 -0.34 -14.49
C ARG A 85 -13.93 0.82 -14.83
N LEU A 86 -12.69 0.54 -15.21
CA LEU A 86 -11.71 1.54 -15.62
C LEU A 86 -11.52 1.44 -17.14
N GLU A 87 -11.57 2.58 -17.82
CA GLU A 87 -11.19 2.68 -19.23
C GLU A 87 -9.70 2.34 -19.40
N GLU A 88 -9.36 1.51 -20.39
CA GLU A 88 -8.03 0.92 -20.56
C GLU A 88 -6.92 1.95 -20.85
N GLU A 89 -7.26 3.16 -21.28
CA GLU A 89 -6.31 4.06 -21.93
C GLU A 89 -5.37 4.85 -21.01
N LYS A 90 -5.47 4.75 -19.68
CA LYS A 90 -4.57 5.51 -18.81
C LYS A 90 -3.85 4.60 -17.84
N GLY A 91 -2.52 4.58 -17.94
CA GLY A 91 -1.58 4.04 -16.96
C GLY A 91 -1.62 4.79 -15.61
N MET A 92 -2.82 4.99 -15.08
CA MET A 92 -3.14 5.80 -13.92
C MET A 92 -2.54 5.15 -12.68
N LYS A 93 -1.90 5.99 -11.86
CA LYS A 93 -1.36 5.61 -10.56
C LYS A 93 -2.09 6.40 -9.47
N CYS A 94 -2.33 5.75 -8.35
CA CYS A 94 -2.81 6.43 -7.15
C CYS A 94 -1.83 7.55 -6.77
N GLN A 95 -2.34 8.76 -6.55
CA GLN A 95 -1.50 9.89 -6.12
C GLN A 95 -0.86 9.64 -4.76
N ASN A 96 -1.55 8.95 -3.84
CA ASN A 96 -1.06 8.69 -2.49
C ASN A 96 0.03 7.60 -2.44
N CYS A 97 -0.21 6.42 -3.04
CA CYS A 97 0.68 5.27 -2.89
C CYS A 97 1.33 4.77 -4.19
N GLY A 98 1.01 5.37 -5.34
CA GLY A 98 1.52 4.95 -6.65
C GLY A 98 1.01 3.60 -7.15
N CYS A 99 0.06 2.94 -6.48
CA CYS A 99 -0.52 1.66 -6.95
C CYS A 99 -1.39 1.89 -8.20
N ARG A 100 -1.37 0.93 -9.14
CA ARG A 100 -2.19 0.96 -10.36
C ARG A 100 -3.58 0.38 -10.16
N SER A 101 -3.69 -0.63 -9.30
CA SER A 101 -4.96 -1.17 -8.84
C SER A 101 -4.72 -1.90 -7.53
N CYS A 102 -5.53 -1.55 -6.56
CA CYS A 102 -5.57 -2.05 -5.20
C CYS A 102 -6.89 -2.84 -4.96
N SER A 103 -7.77 -2.97 -5.97
CA SER A 103 -8.99 -3.81 -5.98
C SER A 103 -8.89 -5.02 -6.90
N GLY A 104 -7.68 -5.38 -7.32
CA GLY A 104 -7.44 -6.61 -8.05
C GLY A 104 -7.48 -7.81 -7.11
N SER A 105 -8.32 -8.79 -7.44
CA SER A 105 -8.29 -10.15 -6.91
C SER A 105 -6.96 -10.82 -7.27
N SER A 106 -5.88 -10.51 -6.55
CA SER A 106 -4.78 -11.47 -6.48
C SER A 106 -5.25 -12.59 -5.57
N HIS A 107 -5.91 -13.58 -6.17
CA HIS A 107 -6.12 -14.90 -5.59
C HIS A 107 -4.88 -15.30 -4.80
N LEU A 108 -5.02 -15.32 -3.47
CA LEU A 108 -4.18 -16.01 -2.48
C LEU A 108 -4.51 -15.54 -1.06
#